data_AF-A0ABD5VHH5-F1
#
_entry.id   AF-A0ABD5VHH5-F1
#
_cell.length_a   1.000
_cell.length_b   1.000
_cell.length_c   1.000
_cell.angle_alpha   90.00
_cell.angle_beta   90.00
_cell.angle_gamma   90.00
#
_symmetry.space_group_name_H-M   'P 1'
#
loop_
_entity.id
_entity.type
_entity.pdbx_description
1 polymer ?
#
loop_
_entity_poly.entity_id
_entity_poly.type
_entity_poly.pdbx_seq_one_letter_code
_entity_poly.pdbx_strand_id
1 'polypeptide(L)'
;MATEPALRDRLANAVGDGHDAATTAFVLLAAVALGTVLAWLSADLVGRLPAFAVGAIATAGILYTRPTRRDVAATACYALAALLALAPVAYELPLLLGTATPLAHVLTTTDLLLFLAFLTLAAIPTLLGYRIATGPFLPRLRARLTTD
;
A
#
# COMPACT_ATOMS: atom_id res chain seq x y z
N MET A 1 14.43 14.60 33.88
CA MET A 1 14.42 15.66 32.86
C MET A 1 15.52 15.36 31.85
N ALA A 2 15.18 15.03 30.61
CA ALA A 2 16.18 14.93 29.56
C ALA A 2 16.63 16.34 29.18
N THR A 3 17.93 16.60 29.11
CA THR A 3 18.47 17.89 28.67
C THR A 3 18.12 18.11 27.20
N GLU A 4 17.79 19.34 26.81
CA GLU A 4 17.53 19.76 25.42
C GLU A 4 18.47 19.11 24.36
N PRO A 5 19.80 19.01 24.59
CA PRO A 5 20.70 18.30 23.67
C PRO A 5 20.39 16.81 23.50
N ALA A 6 19.97 16.10 24.55
CA ALA A 6 19.64 14.67 24.46
C ALA A 6 18.35 14.42 23.67
N LEU A 7 17.41 15.38 23.67
CA LEU A 7 16.21 15.34 22.83
C LEU A 7 16.55 15.62 21.37
N ARG A 8 17.45 16.57 21.11
CA ARG A 8 17.91 16.92 19.77
C ARG A 8 18.70 15.79 19.12
N ASP A 9 19.59 15.12 19.85
CA ASP A 9 20.33 13.96 19.35
C ASP A 9 19.43 12.75 19.10
N ARG A 10 18.40 12.54 19.93
CA ARG A 10 17.40 11.48 19.69
C ARG A 10 16.55 11.76 18.45
N LEU A 11 16.15 13.01 18.23
CA LEU A 11 15.45 13.43 17.01
C LEU A 11 16.35 13.34 15.77
N ALA A 12 17.60 13.78 15.89
CA ALA A 12 18.59 13.71 14.83
C ALA A 12 18.92 12.25 14.46
N ASN A 13 19.04 11.35 15.43
CA ASN A 13 19.28 9.92 15.19
C ASN A 13 18.02 9.19 14.70
N ALA A 14 16.82 9.58 15.16
CA ALA A 14 15.56 9.05 14.64
C ALA A 14 15.30 9.45 13.17
N VAL A 15 15.87 10.57 12.74
CA VAL A 15 15.83 11.06 11.36
C VAL A 15 17.10 10.66 10.57
N GLY A 16 18.17 10.25 11.27
CA GLY A 16 19.55 10.27 10.79
C GLY A 16 20.08 8.99 10.16
N ASP A 17 19.44 7.84 10.38
CA ASP A 17 19.70 6.65 9.57
C ASP A 17 18.85 6.73 8.29
N GLY A 18 19.17 7.72 7.46
CA GLY A 18 18.44 8.03 6.25
C GLY A 18 18.38 6.81 5.32
N HIS A 19 17.16 6.47 4.89
CA HIS A 19 16.94 5.50 3.83
C HIS A 19 17.87 5.77 2.66
N ASP A 20 18.51 4.72 2.14
CA ASP A 20 19.29 4.85 0.93
C ASP A 20 18.44 5.41 -0.23
N ALA A 21 19.10 6.07 -1.18
CA ALA A 21 18.40 6.80 -2.25
C ALA A 21 17.41 5.92 -3.02
N ALA A 22 17.71 4.63 -3.17
CA ALA A 22 16.83 3.68 -3.84
C ALA A 22 15.59 3.32 -3.02
N THR A 23 15.68 3.21 -1.69
CA THR A 23 14.48 3.00 -0.85
C THR A 23 13.61 4.25 -0.86
N THR A 24 14.21 5.44 -0.77
CA THR A 24 13.47 6.71 -0.85
C THR A 24 12.76 6.85 -2.19
N ALA A 25 13.44 6.54 -3.30
CA ALA A 25 12.83 6.54 -4.63
C ALA A 25 11.66 5.53 -4.72
N PHE A 26 11.84 4.33 -4.15
CA PHE A 26 10.79 3.32 -4.11
C PHE A 26 9.57 3.76 -3.28
N VAL A 27 9.78 4.39 -2.11
CA VAL A 27 8.71 4.98 -1.29
C VAL A 27 7.93 6.02 -2.08
N LEU A 28 8.62 6.93 -2.77
CA LEU A 28 7.98 7.97 -3.58
C LEU A 28 7.16 7.38 -4.72
N LEU A 29 7.70 6.41 -5.46
CA LEU A 29 6.98 5.75 -6.55
C LEU A 29 5.74 5.00 -6.04
N ALA A 30 5.86 4.28 -4.93
CA ALA A 30 4.74 3.57 -4.32
C ALA A 30 3.67 4.54 -3.80
N ALA A 31 4.07 5.65 -3.17
CA ALA A 31 3.15 6.67 -2.69
C ALA A 31 2.39 7.37 -3.82
N VAL A 32 3.07 7.69 -4.93
CA VAL A 32 2.43 8.24 -6.13
C VAL A 32 1.43 7.23 -6.69
N ALA A 33 1.82 5.97 -6.85
CA ALA A 33 0.92 4.93 -7.36
C ALA A 33 -0.33 4.76 -6.48
N LEU A 34 -0.16 4.66 -5.16
CA LEU A 34 -1.27 4.52 -4.21
C LEU A 34 -2.15 5.77 -4.18
N GLY A 35 -1.56 6.97 -4.21
CA GLY A 35 -2.29 8.23 -4.30
C GLY A 35 -3.11 8.32 -5.59
N THR A 36 -2.57 7.87 -6.73
CA THR A 36 -3.31 7.82 -8.00
C THR A 36 -4.48 6.86 -7.94
N VAL A 37 -4.31 5.68 -7.35
CA VAL A 37 -5.41 4.71 -7.16
C VAL A 37 -6.49 5.30 -6.26
N LEU A 38 -6.11 5.94 -5.14
CA LEU A 38 -7.06 6.59 -4.24
C LEU A 38 -7.84 7.71 -4.95
N ALA A 39 -7.15 8.57 -5.70
CA ALA A 39 -7.76 9.66 -6.45
C ALA A 39 -8.72 9.18 -7.54
N TRP A 40 -8.42 8.03 -8.14
CA TRP A 40 -9.31 7.39 -9.10
C TRP A 40 -10.56 6.84 -8.43
N LEU A 41 -10.41 6.15 -7.30
CA LEU A 41 -11.53 5.61 -6.51
C LEU A 41 -12.44 6.71 -5.94
N SER A 42 -11.89 7.87 -5.59
CA SER A 42 -12.64 8.97 -5.00
C SER A 42 -13.16 9.98 -6.02
N ALA A 43 -12.96 9.74 -7.31
CA ALA A 43 -13.16 10.74 -8.36
C ALA A 43 -14.54 11.41 -8.33
N ASP A 44 -15.56 10.67 -7.91
CA ASP A 44 -16.96 11.10 -7.87
C ASP A 44 -17.36 11.74 -6.51
N LEU A 45 -16.49 11.71 -5.50
CA LEU A 45 -16.79 12.13 -4.12
C LEU A 45 -15.98 13.36 -3.70
N VAL A 46 -14.67 13.28 -3.86
CA VAL A 46 -13.70 14.27 -3.40
C VAL A 46 -12.77 14.47 -4.58
N GLY A 47 -12.73 15.68 -5.14
CA GLY A 47 -12.02 15.95 -6.39
C GLY A 47 -10.66 15.25 -6.49
N ARG A 48 -10.30 14.81 -7.69
CA ARG A 48 -9.14 13.92 -7.91
C ARG A 48 -7.82 14.48 -7.34
N LEU A 49 -7.58 15.78 -7.49
CA LEU A 49 -6.36 16.44 -7.03
C LEU A 49 -6.18 16.42 -5.50
N PRO A 50 -7.15 16.87 -4.68
CA PRO A 50 -7.01 16.80 -3.22
C PRO A 50 -6.90 15.35 -2.72
N ALA A 51 -7.67 14.41 -3.29
CA ALA A 51 -7.58 13.01 -2.91
C ALA A 51 -6.20 12.40 -3.23
N PHE A 52 -5.63 12.72 -4.40
CA PHE A 52 -4.28 12.34 -4.78
C PHE A 52 -3.25 12.88 -3.78
N ALA A 53 -3.29 14.19 -3.50
CA ALA A 53 -2.31 14.85 -2.64
C ALA A 53 -2.34 14.26 -1.23
N VAL A 54 -3.53 14.12 -0.64
CA VAL A 54 -3.69 13.52 0.70
C VAL A 54 -3.23 12.06 0.70
N GLY A 55 -3.65 11.27 -0.28
CA GLY A 55 -3.26 9.86 -0.40
C GLY A 55 -1.76 9.67 -0.55
N ALA A 56 -1.12 10.43 -1.44
CA ALA A 56 0.31 10.36 -1.68
C ALA A 56 1.11 10.78 -0.45
N ILE A 57 0.75 11.89 0.22
CA ILE A 57 1.45 12.35 1.43
C ILE A 57 1.28 11.35 2.58
N ALA A 58 0.05 10.86 2.82
CA ALA A 58 -0.22 9.91 3.89
C ALA A 58 0.51 8.58 3.67
N THR A 59 0.46 8.04 2.46
CA THR A 59 1.16 6.78 2.12
C THR A 59 2.66 6.94 2.14
N ALA A 60 3.22 8.05 1.63
CA ALA A 60 4.65 8.35 1.75
C ALA A 60 5.08 8.38 3.22
N GLY A 61 4.34 9.08 4.08
CA GLY A 61 4.60 9.13 5.52
C GLY A 61 4.58 7.74 6.17
N ILE A 62 3.57 6.92 5.88
CA ILE A 62 3.48 5.55 6.41
C ILE A 62 4.64 4.69 5.91
N LEU A 63 4.94 4.74 4.61
CA LEU A 63 5.98 3.93 4.00
C LEU A 63 7.39 4.33 4.48
N TYR A 64 7.64 5.62 4.70
CA TYR A 64 8.93 6.13 5.18
C TYR A 64 9.24 5.68 6.61
N THR A 65 8.22 5.32 7.42
CA THR A 65 8.44 4.77 8.78
C THR A 65 8.94 3.32 8.78
N ARG A 66 9.02 2.65 7.62
CA ARG A 66 9.40 1.23 7.55
C ARG A 66 10.92 1.08 7.48
N PRO A 67 11.54 0.22 8.33
CA PRO A 67 12.99 0.19 8.50
C PRO A 67 13.72 -0.49 7.33
N THR A 68 13.06 -1.39 6.60
CA THR A 68 13.69 -2.14 5.50
C THR A 68 12.92 -1.99 4.19
N ARG A 69 13.61 -2.06 3.05
CA ARG A 69 12.99 -2.07 1.70
C ARG A 69 11.90 -3.14 1.56
N ARG A 70 12.13 -4.31 2.15
CA ARG A 70 11.18 -5.42 2.13
C ARG A 70 9.90 -5.06 2.87
N ASP A 71 10.00 -4.39 4.02
CA ASP A 71 8.85 -3.94 4.79
C ASP A 71 8.09 -2.82 4.07
N VAL A 72 8.80 -1.90 3.41
CA VAL A 72 8.19 -0.89 2.53
C VAL A 72 7.38 -1.57 1.43
N ALA A 73 7.97 -2.51 0.70
CA ALA A 73 7.30 -3.20 -0.40
C ALA A 73 6.08 -4.00 0.08
N ALA A 74 6.19 -4.73 1.17
CA ALA A 74 5.08 -5.46 1.77
C ALA A 74 3.96 -4.49 2.20
N THR A 75 4.30 -3.40 2.87
CA THR A 75 3.33 -2.38 3.31
C THR A 75 2.64 -1.73 2.12
N ALA A 76 3.37 -1.40 1.05
CA ALA A 76 2.79 -0.85 -0.17
C ALA A 76 1.82 -1.84 -0.83
N CYS A 77 2.17 -3.13 -0.89
CA CYS A 77 1.28 -4.16 -1.42
C CYS A 77 0.02 -4.34 -0.56
N TYR A 78 0.14 -4.29 0.77
CA TYR A 78 -1.01 -4.35 1.66
C TYR A 78 -1.90 -3.11 1.55
N ALA A 79 -1.30 -1.92 1.45
CA ALA A 79 -2.04 -0.68 1.25
C ALA A 79 -2.79 -0.70 -0.09
N LEU A 80 -2.15 -1.19 -1.15
CA LEU A 80 -2.78 -1.39 -2.44
C LEU A 80 -3.95 -2.37 -2.31
N ALA A 81 -3.73 -3.55 -1.73
CA ALA A 81 -4.80 -4.54 -1.51
C ALA A 81 -5.98 -3.98 -0.70
N ALA A 82 -5.72 -3.13 0.29
CA ALA A 82 -6.76 -2.46 1.07
C ALA A 82 -7.54 -1.43 0.24
N LEU A 83 -6.87 -0.60 -0.55
CA LEU A 83 -7.52 0.32 -1.49
C LEU A 83 -8.37 -0.43 -2.50
N LEU A 84 -7.83 -1.54 -3.00
CA LEU A 84 -8.51 -2.40 -3.93
C LEU A 84 -9.77 -3.03 -3.30
N ALA A 85 -9.69 -3.51 -2.06
CA ALA A 85 -10.85 -4.01 -1.33
C ALA A 85 -11.91 -2.92 -1.04
N LEU A 86 -11.51 -1.65 -0.96
CA LEU A 86 -12.42 -0.52 -0.80
C LEU A 86 -13.10 -0.08 -2.10
N ALA A 87 -12.63 -0.51 -3.27
CA ALA A 87 -13.21 -0.17 -4.55
C ALA A 87 -14.73 -0.40 -4.65
N PRO A 88 -15.29 -1.58 -4.32
CA PRO A 88 -16.75 -1.78 -4.30
C PRO A 88 -17.49 -0.74 -3.47
N VAL A 89 -16.96 -0.44 -2.29
CA VAL A 89 -17.59 0.50 -1.36
C VAL A 89 -17.57 1.91 -1.94
N ALA A 90 -16.44 2.32 -2.52
CA ALA A 90 -16.31 3.62 -3.19
C ALA A 90 -17.26 3.76 -4.38
N TYR A 91 -17.49 2.68 -5.14
CA TYR A 91 -18.40 2.66 -6.28
C TYR A 91 -19.88 2.70 -5.90
N GLU A 92 -20.27 2.03 -4.81
CA GLU A 92 -21.66 2.05 -4.33
C GLU A 92 -22.02 3.33 -3.56
N LEU A 93 -21.02 4.04 -3.02
CA LEU A 93 -21.25 5.22 -2.20
C LEU A 93 -22.01 6.35 -2.92
N PRO A 94 -21.68 6.74 -4.18
CA PRO A 94 -22.47 7.72 -4.93
C PRO A 94 -23.92 7.29 -5.16
N LEU A 95 -24.19 5.99 -5.32
CA LEU A 95 -25.54 5.47 -5.48
C LEU A 95 -26.34 5.64 -4.18
N LEU A 96 -25.73 5.28 -3.04
CA LEU A 96 -26.32 5.46 -1.71
C LEU A 96 -26.56 6.95 -1.39
N LEU A 97 -25.71 7.84 -1.90
CA LEU A 97 -25.86 9.28 -1.76
C LEU A 97 -26.82 9.90 -2.79
N GLY A 98 -27.36 9.11 -3.72
CA GLY A 98 -28.32 9.57 -4.72
C GLY A 98 -27.71 10.48 -5.81
N THR A 99 -26.39 10.48 -5.98
CA THR A 99 -25.68 11.35 -6.93
C THR A 99 -25.38 10.68 -8.27
N ALA A 100 -25.68 9.38 -8.43
CA ALA A 100 -25.35 8.60 -9.62
C ALA A 100 -26.53 8.43 -10.61
N THR A 101 -26.21 8.34 -11.91
CA THR A 101 -27.18 8.03 -12.98
C THR A 101 -27.30 6.51 -13.20
N PRO A 102 -28.48 5.98 -13.56
CA PRO A 102 -28.74 4.53 -13.58
C PRO A 102 -27.89 3.74 -14.59
N LEU A 103 -27.41 4.38 -15.66
CA LEU A 103 -26.56 3.75 -16.68
C LEU A 103 -25.11 3.56 -16.20
N ALA A 104 -24.64 4.42 -15.28
CA ALA A 104 -23.35 4.25 -14.62
C ALA A 104 -23.34 3.00 -13.72
N HIS A 105 -24.51 2.58 -13.21
CA HIS A 105 -24.61 1.45 -12.29
C HIS A 105 -24.30 0.10 -12.95
N VAL A 106 -24.74 -0.14 -14.18
CA VAL A 106 -24.51 -1.42 -14.88
C VAL A 106 -23.04 -1.61 -15.29
N LEU A 107 -22.39 -0.52 -15.71
CA LEU A 107 -20.96 -0.53 -16.04
C LEU A 107 -20.10 -0.74 -14.78
N THR A 108 -20.48 -0.11 -13.66
CA THR A 108 -19.75 -0.24 -12.40
C THR A 108 -19.87 -1.62 -11.77
N THR A 109 -21.02 -2.30 -11.85
CA THR A 109 -21.14 -3.68 -11.36
C THR A 109 -20.27 -4.66 -12.15
N THR A 110 -20.20 -4.47 -13.48
CA THR A 110 -19.40 -5.35 -14.37
C THR A 110 -17.91 -5.16 -14.14
N ASP A 111 -17.46 -3.90 -14.04
CA ASP A 111 -16.08 -3.57 -13.70
C ASP A 111 -15.70 -4.09 -12.32
N LEU A 112 -16.62 -4.02 -11.34
CA LEU A 112 -16.39 -4.56 -10.00
C LEU A 112 -16.19 -6.08 -10.01
N LEU A 113 -16.99 -6.82 -10.78
CA LEU A 113 -16.84 -8.28 -10.90
C LEU A 113 -15.52 -8.67 -11.57
N LEU A 114 -15.15 -7.98 -12.65
CA LEU A 114 -13.86 -8.19 -13.33
C LEU A 114 -12.68 -7.89 -12.40
N PHE A 115 -12.79 -6.79 -11.66
CA PHE A 115 -11.81 -6.39 -10.68
C PHE A 115 -11.66 -7.43 -9.56
N LEU A 116 -12.76 -7.90 -8.98
CA LEU A 116 -12.74 -8.94 -7.95
C LEU A 116 -12.12 -10.23 -8.47
N ALA A 117 -12.43 -10.63 -9.70
CA ALA A 117 -11.83 -11.81 -10.35
C ALA A 117 -10.31 -11.66 -10.50
N PHE A 118 -9.83 -10.49 -10.95
CA PHE A 118 -8.38 -10.21 -11.02
C PHE A 118 -7.72 -10.20 -9.65
N LEU A 119 -8.38 -9.62 -8.65
CA LEU A 119 -7.90 -9.60 -7.27
C LEU A 119 -7.76 -11.02 -6.71
N THR A 120 -8.75 -11.89 -6.94
CA THR A 120 -8.69 -13.29 -6.51
C THR A 120 -7.56 -14.03 -7.22
N LEU A 121 -7.40 -13.81 -8.53
CA LEU A 121 -6.34 -14.43 -9.32
C LEU A 121 -4.93 -14.00 -8.82
N ALA A 122 -4.77 -12.73 -8.42
CA ALA A 122 -3.52 -12.19 -7.89
C ALA A 122 -3.24 -12.58 -6.43
N ALA A 123 -4.28 -12.78 -5.62
CA ALA A 123 -4.15 -13.19 -4.23
C ALA A 123 -3.53 -14.59 -4.09
N ILE A 124 -3.86 -15.51 -5.00
CA ILE A 124 -3.38 -16.89 -5.00
C ILE A 124 -1.84 -17.00 -5.06
N PRO A 125 -1.13 -16.43 -6.06
CA PRO A 125 0.33 -16.49 -6.13
C PRO A 125 1.00 -15.75 -4.97
N THR A 126 0.37 -14.69 -4.46
CA THR A 126 0.88 -13.94 -3.30
C THR A 126 0.85 -14.80 -2.03
N LEU A 127 -0.26 -15.50 -1.77
CA LEU A 127 -0.40 -16.44 -0.67
C LEU A 127 0.57 -17.62 -0.78
N LEU A 128 0.75 -18.15 -2.00
CA LEU A 128 1.74 -19.19 -2.29
C LEU A 128 3.16 -18.71 -1.99
N GLY A 129 3.55 -17.53 -2.49
CA GLY A 129 4.86 -16.94 -2.25
C GLY A 129 5.12 -16.73 -0.75
N TYR A 130 4.13 -16.26 -0.01
CA TYR A 130 4.21 -16.10 1.44
C TYR A 130 4.40 -17.44 2.15
N ARG A 131 3.60 -18.46 1.82
CA ARG A 131 3.71 -19.81 2.39
C ARG A 131 5.07 -20.46 2.11
N ILE A 132 5.64 -20.24 0.93
CA ILE A 132 6.98 -20.74 0.58
C ILE A 132 8.04 -20.00 1.42
N ALA A 133 7.91 -18.67 1.55
CA ALA A 133 8.84 -17.83 2.29
C ALA A 133 8.79 -17.99 3.82
N THR A 134 7.70 -18.52 4.37
CA THR A 134 7.50 -18.73 5.81
C THR A 134 7.37 -20.21 6.20
N GLY A 135 7.42 -21.12 5.23
CA GLY A 135 7.22 -22.54 5.43
C GLY A 135 8.39 -23.23 6.15
N PRO A 136 8.14 -24.40 6.76
CA PRO A 136 9.12 -25.16 7.57
C PRO A 136 10.33 -25.68 6.75
N PHE A 137 10.36 -25.46 5.44
CA PHE A 137 11.40 -25.92 4.54
C PHE A 137 12.63 -25.01 4.49
N LEU A 138 12.50 -23.72 4.78
CA LEU A 138 13.63 -22.78 4.73
C LEU A 138 14.72 -23.00 5.78
N PRO A 139 14.41 -23.34 7.05
CA PRO A 139 15.45 -23.66 8.04
C PRO A 139 16.29 -24.88 7.62
N ARG A 140 15.66 -25.89 7.00
CA ARG A 140 16.33 -27.13 6.56
C ARG A 140 17.25 -26.90 5.36
N LEU A 141 16.85 -26.03 4.42
CA LEU A 141 17.68 -25.63 3.29
C LEU A 141 18.87 -24.76 3.75
N ARG A 142 18.65 -23.85 4.70
CA ARG A 142 19.72 -23.02 5.27
C ARG A 142 20.76 -23.86 6.03
N ALA A 143 20.32 -24.86 6.79
CA ALA A 143 21.22 -25.75 7.54
C ALA A 143 22.14 -26.59 6.63
N ARG A 144 21.67 -26.99 5.44
CA ARG A 144 22.48 -27.75 4.47
C ARG A 144 23.54 -26.92 3.75
N LEU A 145 23.29 -25.62 3.57
CA LEU A 145 24.23 -24.71 2.89
C LEU A 145 25.36 -24.21 3.81
N THR A 146 25.25 -24.40 5.13
CA THR A 146 26.26 -23.96 6.11
C THR A 146 27.20 -25.08 6.56
N THR A 147 27.03 -26.30 6.06
CA THR A 147 27.82 -27.48 6.43
C THR A 147 28.87 -27.90 5.40
N ASP A 148 29.01 -27.14 4.32
CA ASP A 148 30.12 -27.21 3.35
C ASP A 148 31.04 -26.01 3.54
#